data_AF-A0A2W5SSD9-F1
#
_entry.id   AF-A0A2W5SSD9-F1
#
_cell.length_a   1.000
_cell.length_b   1.000
_cell.length_c   1.000
_cell.angle_alpha   90.00
_cell.angle_beta   90.00
_cell.angle_gamma   90.00
#
_symmetry.space_group_name_H-M   'P 1'
#
loop_
_entity.id
_entity.type
_entity.pdbx_description
1 polymer ?
#
loop_
_entity_poly.entity_id
_entity_poly.type
_entity_poly.pdbx_seq_one_letter_code
_entity_poly.pdbx_strand_id
1 'polypeptide(L)'
;MRAFILVSAVAVSACVGPEAPDVELCRDVIGRLCLQPYCAGAQSRLNLPDENCEAELRARTGCDTEDFTFSTPDRARVLDCRLPLVRDSANRSAPPRCDYVDETLRNCPDLVTFLGGAR
;
A
#
# COMPACT_ATOMS: atom_id res chain seq x y z
N MET A 1 31.28 -20.36 46.53
CA MET A 1 31.15 -20.21 45.06
C MET A 1 29.99 -19.25 44.82
N ARG A 2 30.25 -18.01 44.38
CA ARG A 2 29.23 -16.97 44.22
C ARG A 2 28.76 -16.95 42.77
N ALA A 3 27.49 -17.28 42.56
CA ALA A 3 26.82 -17.28 41.27
C ALA A 3 26.56 -15.84 40.80
N PHE A 4 27.14 -15.46 39.67
CA PHE A 4 26.80 -14.23 38.95
C PHE A 4 25.63 -14.53 38.02
N ILE A 5 24.44 -14.03 38.36
CA ILE A 5 23.26 -14.06 37.50
C ILE A 5 23.46 -13.00 36.42
N LEU A 6 23.77 -13.44 35.20
CA LEU A 6 23.78 -12.61 34.00
C LEU A 6 22.32 -12.30 33.61
N VAL A 7 21.87 -11.11 33.98
CA VAL A 7 20.60 -10.53 33.51
C VAL A 7 20.81 -10.11 32.05
N SER A 8 20.39 -10.97 31.13
CA SER A 8 20.34 -10.65 29.70
C SER A 8 19.22 -9.63 29.45
N ALA A 9 19.60 -8.35 29.38
CA ALA A 9 18.74 -7.28 28.91
C ALA A 9 18.43 -7.49 27.42
N VAL A 10 17.23 -8.00 27.13
CA VAL A 10 16.68 -8.02 25.77
C VAL A 10 16.27 -6.59 25.43
N ALA A 11 17.16 -5.86 24.77
CA ALA A 11 16.85 -4.56 24.18
C ALA A 11 15.83 -4.78 23.05
N VAL A 12 14.61 -4.29 23.25
CA VAL A 12 13.58 -4.20 22.22
C VAL A 12 14.04 -3.12 21.24
N SER A 13 14.78 -3.51 20.21
CA SER A 13 15.07 -2.66 19.06
C SER A 13 13.75 -2.44 18.31
N ALA A 14 13.02 -1.39 18.68
CA ALA A 14 12.01 -0.83 17.80
C ALA A 14 12.70 -0.47 16.48
N CYS A 15 12.22 -0.99 15.36
CA CYS A 15 12.68 -0.59 14.03
C CYS A 15 12.29 0.87 13.78
N VAL A 16 13.09 1.81 14.30
CA VAL A 16 12.93 3.26 14.05
C VAL A 16 13.68 3.56 12.74
N GLY A 17 13.05 3.22 11.62
CA GLY A 17 13.47 3.69 10.31
C GLY A 17 12.81 5.04 9.98
N PRO A 18 13.36 5.82 9.04
CA PRO A 18 12.64 6.96 8.48
C PRO A 18 11.33 6.49 7.86
N GLU A 19 10.33 7.36 7.87
CA GLU A 19 9.08 7.07 7.16
C GLU A 19 9.36 6.80 5.67
N ALA A 20 8.62 5.84 5.09
CA ALA A 20 8.75 5.53 3.67
C ALA A 20 8.35 6.75 2.81
N PRO A 21 9.11 7.08 1.76
CA PRO A 21 8.72 8.11 0.79
C PRO A 21 7.33 7.88 0.19
N ASP A 22 6.67 8.94 -0.29
CA ASP A 22 5.33 8.86 -0.91
C ASP A 22 5.30 7.95 -2.14
N VAL A 23 6.37 7.98 -2.95
CA VAL A 23 6.51 7.10 -4.12
C VAL A 23 6.42 5.61 -3.73
N GLU A 24 7.04 5.22 -2.60
CA GLU A 24 7.00 3.84 -2.10
C GLU A 24 5.63 3.46 -1.55
N LEU A 25 4.94 4.40 -0.89
CA LEU A 25 3.57 4.20 -0.46
C LEU A 25 2.63 4.01 -1.66
N CYS A 26 2.78 4.82 -2.71
CA CYS A 26 1.98 4.68 -3.91
C CYS A 26 2.23 3.35 -4.63
N ARG A 27 3.51 2.98 -4.81
CA ARG A 27 3.90 1.70 -5.41
C ARG A 27 3.37 0.50 -4.62
N ASP A 28 3.36 0.57 -3.28
CA ASP A 28 2.80 -0.50 -2.45
C ASP A 28 1.28 -0.65 -2.63
N VAL A 29 0.53 0.47 -2.68
CA VAL A 29 -0.92 0.42 -2.93
C VAL A 29 -1.21 -0.17 -4.31
N ILE A 30 -0.52 0.31 -5.36
CA ILE A 30 -0.68 -0.19 -6.73
C ILE A 30 -0.33 -1.68 -6.80
N GLY A 31 0.82 -2.09 -6.25
CA GLY A 31 1.27 -3.48 -6.26
C GLY A 31 0.22 -4.40 -5.66
N ARG A 32 -0.34 -4.05 -4.49
CA ARG A 32 -1.38 -4.86 -3.82
C ARG A 32 -2.67 -4.99 -4.62
N LEU A 33 -3.09 -3.93 -5.32
CA LEU A 33 -4.27 -3.98 -6.19
C LEU A 33 -4.05 -4.83 -7.44
N CYS A 34 -2.80 -4.98 -7.87
CA CYS A 34 -2.41 -5.71 -9.08
C CYS A 34 -1.90 -7.13 -8.84
N LEU A 35 -1.88 -7.61 -7.58
CA LEU A 35 -1.50 -8.99 -7.28
C LEU A 35 -2.53 -9.98 -7.84
N GLN A 36 -2.02 -11.05 -8.47
CA GLN A 36 -2.86 -12.13 -8.99
C GLN A 36 -3.37 -13.04 -7.86
N PRO A 37 -4.62 -13.55 -7.94
CA PRO A 37 -5.63 -13.21 -8.96
C PRO A 37 -6.26 -11.84 -8.73
N TYR A 38 -6.54 -11.09 -9.81
CA TYR A 38 -7.16 -9.77 -9.66
C TYR A 38 -8.55 -9.86 -9.01
N CYS A 39 -8.85 -8.89 -8.15
CA CYS A 39 -10.19 -8.71 -7.61
C CYS A 39 -11.09 -8.01 -8.63
N ALA A 40 -12.23 -8.63 -8.98
CA ALA A 40 -13.17 -8.10 -9.97
C ALA A 40 -13.67 -6.68 -9.65
N GLY A 41 -13.81 -6.34 -8.37
CA GLY A 41 -14.18 -4.98 -7.95
C GLY A 41 -13.09 -3.93 -8.23
N ALA A 42 -11.81 -4.30 -8.14
CA ALA A 42 -10.72 -3.42 -8.56
C ALA A 42 -10.66 -3.28 -10.09
N GLN A 43 -10.77 -4.39 -10.82
CA GLN A 43 -10.78 -4.37 -12.28
C GLN A 43 -11.88 -3.45 -12.83
N SER A 44 -13.10 -3.61 -12.33
CA SER A 44 -14.26 -2.83 -12.78
C SER A 44 -14.18 -1.35 -12.40
N ARG A 45 -13.76 -1.02 -11.16
CA ARG A 45 -13.75 0.38 -10.70
C ARG A 45 -12.59 1.21 -11.23
N LEU A 46 -11.44 0.58 -11.45
CA LEU A 46 -10.23 1.26 -11.91
C LEU A 46 -9.98 1.07 -13.42
N ASN A 47 -10.85 0.33 -14.10
CA ASN A 47 -10.69 -0.06 -15.50
C ASN A 47 -9.28 -0.62 -15.73
N LEU A 48 -8.92 -1.63 -14.93
CA LEU A 48 -7.60 -2.25 -14.96
C LEU A 48 -7.49 -3.18 -16.16
N PRO A 49 -6.37 -3.15 -16.89
CA PRO A 49 -6.11 -4.14 -17.91
C PRO A 49 -5.88 -5.53 -17.28
N ASP A 50 -6.13 -6.59 -18.05
CA ASP A 50 -5.78 -7.95 -17.65
C ASP A 50 -4.25 -8.16 -17.59
N GLU A 51 -3.49 -7.37 -18.37
CA GLU A 51 -2.01 -7.40 -18.41
C GLU A 51 -1.44 -6.03 -18.02
N ASN A 52 -0.27 -6.01 -17.37
CA ASN A 52 0.46 -4.77 -17.05
C ASN A 52 -0.24 -3.80 -16.07
N CYS A 53 -1.15 -4.29 -15.21
CA CYS A 53 -1.89 -3.49 -14.22
C CYS A 53 -1.01 -2.47 -13.47
N GLU A 54 0.14 -2.89 -12.95
CA GLU A 54 0.99 -1.96 -12.18
C GLU A 54 1.58 -0.85 -13.05
N ALA A 55 2.08 -1.19 -14.24
CA ALA A 55 2.71 -0.23 -15.14
C ALA A 55 1.69 0.83 -15.58
N GLU A 56 0.46 0.42 -15.86
CA GLU A 56 -0.60 1.34 -16.25
C GLU A 56 -1.02 2.26 -15.08
N LEU A 57 -1.23 1.71 -13.89
CA LEU A 57 -1.56 2.53 -12.72
C LEU A 57 -0.43 3.48 -12.34
N ARG A 58 0.83 3.06 -12.45
CA ARG A 58 1.99 3.93 -12.16
C ARG A 58 2.12 5.06 -13.18
N ALA A 59 1.89 4.78 -14.46
CA ALA A 59 1.87 5.79 -15.52
C ALA A 59 0.75 6.82 -15.33
N ARG A 60 -0.46 6.39 -14.94
CA ARG A 60 -1.62 7.29 -14.69
C ARG A 60 -1.40 8.21 -13.48
N THR A 61 -0.75 7.70 -12.44
CA THR A 61 -0.57 8.42 -11.17
C THR A 61 0.73 9.22 -11.10
N GLY A 62 1.75 8.84 -11.87
CA GLY A 62 3.10 9.38 -11.76
C GLY A 62 3.94 8.72 -10.67
N CYS A 63 3.55 7.55 -10.18
CA CYS A 63 4.24 6.84 -9.10
C CYS A 63 5.51 6.09 -9.54
N ASP A 64 6.00 6.35 -10.74
CA ASP A 64 7.35 5.98 -11.17
C ASP A 64 8.37 7.09 -10.90
N THR A 65 7.95 8.32 -10.59
CA THR A 65 8.87 9.43 -10.33
C THR A 65 9.32 9.45 -8.86
N GLU A 66 10.63 9.48 -8.63
CA GLU A 66 11.22 9.41 -7.28
C GLU A 66 10.90 10.63 -6.39
N ASP A 67 10.56 11.78 -6.99
CA ASP A 67 10.12 13.00 -6.31
C ASP A 67 8.59 13.10 -6.16
N PHE A 68 7.87 12.02 -6.45
CA PHE A 68 6.41 11.96 -6.30
C PHE A 68 6.00 12.31 -4.86
N THR A 69 4.98 13.17 -4.75
CA THR A 69 4.35 13.54 -3.49
C THR A 69 2.84 13.54 -3.65
N PHE A 70 2.13 13.10 -2.62
CA PHE A 70 0.68 13.13 -2.59
C PHE A 70 0.17 14.56 -2.40
N SER A 71 -0.76 14.99 -3.26
CA SER A 71 -1.46 16.28 -3.13
C SER A 71 -2.96 16.06 -2.88
N THR A 72 -3.63 15.30 -3.73
CA THR A 72 -5.03 14.91 -3.56
C THR A 72 -5.22 13.49 -4.14
N PRO A 73 -5.51 12.49 -3.28
CA PRO A 73 -5.55 12.54 -1.82
C PRO A 73 -4.19 12.89 -1.21
N ASP A 74 -4.18 13.39 0.03
CA ASP A 74 -2.94 13.58 0.78
C ASP A 74 -2.37 12.25 1.31
N ARG A 75 -1.13 12.26 1.78
CA ARG A 75 -0.44 11.07 2.30
C ARG A 75 -1.20 10.39 3.44
N ALA A 76 -1.71 11.15 4.40
CA ALA A 76 -2.41 10.61 5.57
C ALA A 76 -3.67 9.86 5.15
N ARG A 77 -4.40 10.43 4.19
CA ARG A 77 -5.57 9.83 3.60
C ARG A 77 -5.22 8.53 2.85
N VAL A 78 -4.14 8.49 2.09
CA VAL A 78 -3.70 7.25 1.42
C VAL A 78 -3.31 6.17 2.44
N LEU A 79 -2.65 6.54 3.53
CA LEU A 79 -2.32 5.59 4.61
C LEU A 79 -3.59 4.98 5.24
N ASP A 80 -4.62 5.79 5.51
CA ASP A 80 -5.90 5.30 6.02
C ASP A 80 -6.57 4.37 5.01
N CYS A 81 -6.59 4.74 3.74
CA CYS A 81 -7.16 3.94 2.65
C CYS A 81 -6.44 2.61 2.43
N ARG A 82 -5.15 2.56 2.76
CA ARG A 82 -4.31 1.37 2.67
C ARG A 82 -4.57 0.37 3.80
N LEU A 83 -5.13 0.78 4.94
CA LEU A 83 -5.28 -0.10 6.11
C LEU A 83 -5.98 -1.44 5.80
N PRO A 84 -7.11 -1.49 5.06
CA PRO A 84 -7.72 -2.77 4.71
C PRO A 84 -6.80 -3.66 3.86
N LEU A 85 -5.98 -3.08 2.96
CA LEU A 85 -5.08 -3.82 2.07
C LEU A 85 -3.93 -4.53 2.80
N VAL A 86 -3.61 -4.11 4.02
CA VAL A 86 -2.53 -4.69 4.84
C VAL A 86 -3.04 -5.35 6.12
N ARG A 87 -4.37 -5.45 6.28
CA ARG A 87 -5.03 -5.92 7.50
C ARG A 87 -4.56 -7.31 7.92
N ASP A 88 -4.45 -8.22 6.95
CA ASP A 88 -4.04 -9.61 7.23
C ASP A 88 -2.52 -9.82 7.13
N SER A 89 -1.80 -8.95 6.42
CA SER A 89 -0.35 -9.06 6.26
C SER A 89 0.32 -7.77 5.79
N ALA A 90 1.46 -7.43 6.40
CA ALA A 90 2.34 -6.38 5.91
C ALA A 90 3.20 -6.82 4.71
N ASN A 91 3.27 -8.13 4.41
CA ASN A 91 4.04 -8.64 3.26
C ASN A 91 3.47 -8.05 1.95
N ARG A 92 4.34 -7.44 1.13
CA ARG A 92 3.95 -6.80 -0.15
C ARG A 92 3.55 -7.81 -1.22
N SER A 93 3.98 -9.06 -1.09
CA SER A 93 3.67 -10.13 -2.03
C SER A 93 2.49 -11.01 -1.60
N ALA A 94 1.88 -10.71 -0.44
CA ALA A 94 0.67 -11.39 0.01
C ALA A 94 -0.55 -10.66 -0.56
N PRO A 95 -1.39 -11.32 -1.41
CA PRO A 95 -2.57 -10.68 -1.96
C PRO A 95 -3.57 -10.35 -0.85
N PRO A 96 -4.11 -9.11 -0.80
CA PRO A 96 -5.22 -8.81 0.09
C PRO A 96 -6.46 -9.60 -0.33
N ARG A 97 -7.36 -9.83 0.61
CA ARG A 97 -8.67 -10.39 0.27
C ARG A 97 -9.48 -9.39 -0.55
N CYS A 98 -10.28 -9.89 -1.50
CA CYS A 98 -11.05 -9.01 -2.38
C CYS A 98 -12.11 -8.17 -1.65
N ASP A 99 -12.66 -8.65 -0.53
CA ASP A 99 -13.57 -7.85 0.30
C ASP A 99 -12.87 -6.62 0.91
N TYR A 100 -11.58 -6.72 1.21
CA TYR A 100 -10.79 -5.57 1.70
C TYR A 100 -10.41 -4.62 0.58
N VAL A 101 -10.12 -5.14 -0.61
CA VAL A 101 -9.92 -4.31 -1.80
C VAL A 101 -11.20 -3.50 -2.10
N ASP A 102 -12.36 -4.16 -2.09
CA ASP A 102 -13.65 -3.50 -2.31
C ASP A 102 -13.98 -2.49 -1.20
N GLU A 103 -13.62 -2.80 0.05
CA GLU A 103 -13.73 -1.88 1.18
C GLU A 103 -12.87 -0.63 0.96
N THR A 104 -11.59 -0.77 0.64
CA THR A 104 -10.70 0.34 0.32
C THR A 104 -11.27 1.21 -0.80
N LEU A 105 -11.63 0.60 -1.94
CA LEU A 105 -12.12 1.35 -3.10
C LEU A 105 -13.51 1.97 -2.86
N ARG A 106 -14.30 1.48 -1.91
CA ARG A 106 -15.59 2.07 -1.53
C ARG A 106 -15.42 3.22 -0.55
N ASN A 107 -14.53 3.06 0.43
CA ASN A 107 -14.34 4.03 1.50
C ASN A 107 -13.40 5.18 1.08
N CYS A 108 -12.69 5.02 -0.04
CA CYS A 108 -11.72 5.97 -0.57
C CYS A 108 -11.98 6.35 -2.05
N PRO A 109 -13.05 7.11 -2.32
CA PRO A 109 -13.38 7.54 -3.69
C PRO A 109 -12.34 8.52 -4.29
N ASP A 110 -11.65 9.26 -3.44
CA ASP A 110 -10.51 10.11 -3.77
C ASP A 110 -9.30 9.29 -4.24
N LEU A 111 -9.00 8.18 -3.55
CA LEU A 111 -7.99 7.23 -4.01
C LEU A 111 -8.36 6.61 -5.36
N VAL A 112 -9.64 6.25 -5.56
CA VAL A 112 -10.13 5.74 -6.86
C VAL A 112 -9.95 6.78 -7.96
N THR A 113 -10.29 8.04 -7.69
CA THR A 113 -10.14 9.15 -8.63
C THR A 113 -8.67 9.35 -9.03
N PHE A 114 -7.78 9.35 -8.03
CA PHE A 114 -6.33 9.43 -8.23
C PHE A 114 -5.79 8.26 -9.06
N LEU A 115 -6.13 7.02 -8.71
CA LEU A 115 -5.72 5.81 -9.45
C LEU A 115 -6.31 5.76 -10.86
N GLY A 116 -7.46 6.41 -11.07
CA GLY A 116 -8.06 6.62 -12.38
C GLY A 116 -7.34 7.65 -13.27
N GLY A 117 -6.35 8.38 -12.75
CA GLY A 117 -5.58 9.39 -13.48
C GLY A 117 -6.24 10.76 -13.55
N ALA A 118 -7.35 10.99 -12.84
CA ALA A 118 -7.94 12.31 -12.68
C ALA A 118 -7.17 13.06 -11.58
N ARG A 119 -6.47 14.12 -11.96
CA ARG A 119 -5.78 15.07 -11.06
C ARG A 119 -6.69 16.22 -10.69
#